data_AF-A0A537FH74-F1
#
_entry.id   AF-A0A537FH74-F1
#
_cell.length_a   1.000
_cell.length_b   1.000
_cell.length_c   1.000
_cell.angle_alpha   90.00
_cell.angle_beta   90.00
_cell.angle_gamma   90.00
#
_symmetry.space_group_name_H-M   'P 1'
#
loop_
_entity.id
_entity.type
_entity.pdbx_description
1 polymer ?
#
loop_
_entity_poly.entity_id
_entity_poly.type
_entity_poly.pdbx_seq_one_letter_code
_entity_poly.pdbx_strand_id
1 'polypeptide(L)'
;PAIELAERGFPVNFVLAADAMLDRTKYYAETAAVFRPGGVPLQQGQILRQPDLAKTLRLIAAKGPDALYRGEIGAAIVAAQRATANGGKPGLMTMQDLADYHIVIREPIVGEYRGYRIAAMSPPSSGGLTMIQALKMIERYPLGDAAAGFGFGSAKTLHVMTEAMRLAFADRAAWMGDEDFVPVPKRGLLDPTYVRERGDLISLTSIISGTAPRGDPWPFETAQRPGRTMLAAAEPVSYAGGHTTHFSVVDQWGNIVSYTTTIEQGWGTGIMVPGYGFMLNNELTDFNFGFNMHPRFGGPGANDVQGGKRPRSSMTPTILFKGREPVAAFGSPGGATIISSVYNVLINLVDHHMTLKQAIEAPRISVTTAGNFIAREAGFDETEIAKLRALGHVVGDPADIGNVSAIFIDLATGRQYGAVDSTRGGGLSGVPKGHDGEEHDD
;
A
#
# COMPACT_ATOMS: atom_id res chain seq x y z
N PRO A 1 7.62 -25.80 2.91
CA PRO A 1 6.32 -25.50 2.25
C PRO A 1 6.43 -24.88 0.85
N ALA A 2 7.04 -23.70 0.68
CA ALA A 2 7.07 -23.00 -0.62
C ALA A 2 7.77 -23.81 -1.75
N ILE A 3 8.94 -24.40 -1.45
CA ILE A 3 9.68 -25.29 -2.39
C ILE A 3 8.79 -26.46 -2.84
N GLU A 4 8.09 -27.08 -1.90
CA GLU A 4 7.24 -28.24 -2.16
C GLU A 4 6.01 -27.87 -3.01
N LEU A 5 5.36 -26.74 -2.73
CA LEU A 5 4.25 -26.24 -3.54
C LEU A 5 4.69 -25.90 -4.97
N ALA A 6 5.87 -25.28 -5.13
CA ALA A 6 6.42 -24.98 -6.44
C ALA A 6 6.73 -26.26 -7.24
N GLU A 7 7.23 -27.32 -6.59
CA GLU A 7 7.58 -28.58 -7.24
C GLU A 7 6.38 -29.48 -7.54
N ARG A 8 5.55 -29.75 -6.53
CA ARG A 8 4.39 -30.66 -6.64
C ARG A 8 3.23 -30.00 -7.40
N GLY A 9 3.16 -28.68 -7.29
CA GLY A 9 2.14 -27.82 -7.86
C GLY A 9 0.93 -27.65 -6.95
N PHE A 10 0.09 -26.69 -7.30
CA PHE A 10 -1.15 -26.37 -6.60
C PHE A 10 -2.26 -26.00 -7.61
N PRO A 11 -3.55 -26.18 -7.25
CA PRO A 11 -4.64 -25.77 -8.12
C PRO A 11 -4.70 -24.24 -8.22
N VAL A 12 -4.73 -23.75 -9.45
CA VAL A 12 -4.91 -22.33 -9.77
C VAL A 12 -6.26 -21.86 -9.22
N ASN A 13 -6.25 -20.79 -8.41
CA ASN A 13 -7.47 -20.18 -7.90
C ASN A 13 -8.07 -19.20 -8.92
N PHE A 14 -9.27 -18.68 -8.63
CA PHE A 14 -9.96 -17.77 -9.55
C PHE A 14 -9.20 -16.45 -9.81
N VAL A 15 -8.48 -15.93 -8.81
CA VAL A 15 -7.67 -14.70 -8.94
C VAL A 15 -6.53 -14.91 -9.93
N LEU A 16 -5.72 -15.96 -9.73
CA LEU A 16 -4.61 -16.28 -10.62
C LEU A 16 -5.08 -16.65 -12.03
N ALA A 17 -6.23 -17.33 -12.16
CA ALA A 17 -6.83 -17.61 -13.47
C ALA A 17 -7.22 -16.31 -14.20
N ALA A 18 -7.85 -15.36 -13.51
CA ALA A 18 -8.19 -14.05 -14.06
C ALA A 18 -6.91 -13.26 -14.44
N ASP A 19 -5.92 -13.23 -13.55
CA ASP A 19 -4.64 -12.56 -13.79
C ASP A 19 -3.90 -13.17 -14.98
N ALA A 20 -3.97 -14.50 -15.18
CA ALA A 20 -3.31 -15.18 -16.29
C ALA A 20 -3.83 -14.71 -17.66
N MET A 21 -5.06 -14.16 -17.72
CA MET A 21 -5.64 -13.62 -18.95
C MET A 21 -4.99 -12.29 -19.37
N LEU A 22 -4.35 -11.56 -18.44
CA LEU A 22 -3.71 -10.27 -18.72
C LEU A 22 -2.63 -10.39 -19.79
N ASP A 23 -2.49 -9.35 -20.59
CA ASP A 23 -1.56 -9.34 -21.73
C ASP A 23 -0.08 -9.47 -21.33
N ARG A 24 0.27 -9.17 -20.08
CA ARG A 24 1.64 -9.34 -19.58
C ARG A 24 2.12 -10.78 -19.59
N THR A 25 1.22 -11.75 -19.49
CA THR A 25 1.60 -13.17 -19.50
C THR A 25 1.94 -13.69 -20.89
N LYS A 26 1.70 -12.92 -21.97
CA LYS A 26 2.03 -13.32 -23.35
C LYS A 26 3.24 -12.57 -23.94
N TYR A 27 3.77 -11.55 -23.27
CA TYR A 27 4.86 -10.73 -23.84
C TYR A 27 6.20 -11.45 -23.94
N TYR A 28 6.50 -12.34 -23.00
CA TYR A 28 7.77 -13.06 -22.91
C TYR A 28 7.55 -14.56 -22.96
N ALA A 29 8.39 -15.27 -23.73
CA ALA A 29 8.24 -16.69 -24.00
C ALA A 29 8.33 -17.54 -22.71
N GLU A 30 9.23 -17.18 -21.81
CA GLU A 30 9.43 -17.85 -20.51
C GLU A 30 8.18 -17.74 -19.64
N THR A 31 7.58 -16.54 -19.58
CA THR A 31 6.34 -16.30 -18.84
C THR A 31 5.16 -17.03 -19.48
N ALA A 32 5.04 -16.96 -20.81
CA ALA A 32 3.99 -17.64 -21.54
C ALA A 32 4.08 -19.17 -21.42
N ALA A 33 5.28 -19.75 -21.37
CA ALA A 33 5.46 -21.19 -21.20
C ALA A 33 4.88 -21.70 -19.88
N VAL A 34 4.94 -20.89 -18.81
CA VAL A 34 4.44 -21.26 -17.48
C VAL A 34 2.95 -20.95 -17.33
N PHE A 35 2.51 -19.75 -17.73
CA PHE A 35 1.16 -19.24 -17.44
C PHE A 35 0.19 -19.30 -18.62
N ARG A 36 0.69 -19.60 -19.82
CA ARG A 36 -0.10 -19.80 -21.04
C ARG A 36 0.37 -21.01 -21.85
N PRO A 37 0.46 -22.22 -21.27
CA PRO A 37 0.95 -23.40 -21.99
C PRO A 37 0.12 -23.64 -23.26
N GLY A 38 0.80 -23.78 -24.41
CA GLY A 38 0.13 -23.89 -25.71
C GLY A 38 -0.57 -22.61 -26.20
N GLY A 39 -0.25 -21.45 -25.60
CA GLY A 39 -0.86 -20.15 -25.91
C GLY A 39 -2.14 -19.84 -25.12
N VAL A 40 -2.63 -20.78 -24.31
CA VAL A 40 -3.89 -20.66 -23.57
C VAL A 40 -3.61 -20.34 -22.10
N PRO A 41 -4.14 -19.24 -21.53
CA PRO A 41 -4.01 -18.92 -20.12
C PRO A 41 -4.43 -20.08 -19.20
N LEU A 42 -3.73 -20.21 -18.07
CA LEU A 42 -4.13 -21.15 -17.04
C LEU A 42 -5.54 -20.86 -16.53
N GLN A 43 -6.33 -21.92 -16.38
CA GLN A 43 -7.70 -21.88 -15.91
C GLN A 43 -7.79 -22.33 -14.45
N GLN A 44 -8.84 -21.88 -13.75
CA GLN A 44 -9.10 -22.28 -12.38
C GLN A 44 -9.15 -23.81 -12.26
N GLY A 45 -8.52 -24.35 -11.22
CA GLY A 45 -8.43 -25.79 -10.95
C GLY A 45 -7.29 -26.52 -11.67
N GLN A 46 -6.70 -25.94 -12.73
CA GLN A 46 -5.50 -26.52 -13.35
C GLN A 46 -4.33 -26.51 -12.35
N ILE A 47 -3.47 -27.53 -12.42
CA ILE A 47 -2.31 -27.61 -11.52
C ILE A 47 -1.15 -26.80 -12.11
N LEU A 48 -0.77 -25.73 -11.42
CA LEU A 48 0.44 -24.96 -11.74
C LEU A 48 1.64 -25.58 -11.04
N ARG A 49 2.65 -25.98 -11.81
CA ARG A 49 3.97 -26.42 -11.34
C ARG A 49 5.04 -25.44 -11.81
N GLN A 50 5.98 -25.13 -10.92
CA GLN A 50 7.08 -24.19 -11.16
C GLN A 50 8.40 -24.81 -10.67
N PRO A 51 8.92 -25.84 -11.37
CA PRO A 51 10.15 -26.54 -10.94
C PRO A 51 11.38 -25.62 -10.89
N ASP A 52 11.46 -24.65 -11.80
CA ASP A 52 12.54 -23.65 -11.80
C ASP A 52 12.47 -22.74 -10.56
N LEU A 53 11.26 -22.36 -10.13
CA LEU A 53 11.08 -21.63 -8.87
C LEU A 53 11.48 -22.49 -7.67
N ALA A 54 11.12 -23.77 -7.67
CA ALA A 54 11.53 -24.70 -6.61
C ALA A 54 13.06 -24.82 -6.52
N LYS A 55 13.75 -24.89 -7.67
CA LYS A 55 15.22 -24.85 -7.74
C LYS A 55 15.77 -23.55 -7.14
N THR A 56 15.23 -22.40 -7.51
CA THR A 56 15.64 -21.10 -6.98
C THR A 56 15.47 -21.01 -5.47
N LEU A 57 14.32 -21.43 -4.95
CA LEU A 57 14.04 -21.42 -3.52
C LEU A 57 14.96 -22.37 -2.74
N ARG A 58 15.29 -23.55 -3.28
CA ARG A 58 16.30 -24.44 -2.68
C ARG A 58 17.68 -23.82 -2.63
N LEU A 59 18.07 -23.15 -3.71
CA LEU A 59 19.36 -22.50 -3.80
C LEU A 59 19.50 -21.39 -2.75
N ILE A 60 18.46 -20.56 -2.59
CA ILE A 60 18.41 -19.53 -1.54
C ILE A 60 18.39 -20.17 -0.15
N ALA A 61 17.62 -21.25 0.06
CA ALA A 61 17.60 -21.95 1.34
C ALA A 61 18.97 -22.54 1.73
N ALA A 62 19.75 -23.02 0.75
CA ALA A 62 21.04 -23.64 0.99
C ALA A 62 22.20 -22.63 1.11
N LYS A 63 22.19 -21.55 0.33
CA LYS A 63 23.29 -20.59 0.22
C LYS A 63 22.97 -19.22 0.83
N GLY A 64 21.76 -19.03 1.33
CA GLY A 64 21.28 -17.75 1.83
C GLY A 64 21.02 -16.72 0.73
N PRO A 65 20.82 -15.44 1.10
CA PRO A 65 20.50 -14.36 0.15
C PRO A 65 21.63 -14.06 -0.84
N ASP A 66 22.88 -14.43 -0.52
CA ASP A 66 24.03 -14.23 -1.41
C ASP A 66 23.91 -15.00 -2.73
N ALA A 67 23.12 -16.08 -2.78
CA ALA A 67 22.79 -16.72 -4.05
C ALA A 67 22.13 -15.76 -5.06
N LEU A 68 21.35 -14.80 -4.54
CA LEU A 68 20.69 -13.73 -5.31
C LEU A 68 21.61 -12.52 -5.50
N TYR A 69 22.15 -11.96 -4.42
CA TYR A 69 22.84 -10.67 -4.51
C TYR A 69 24.27 -10.75 -5.07
N ARG A 70 24.93 -11.91 -4.92
CA ARG A 70 26.33 -12.11 -5.31
C ARG A 70 26.57 -13.39 -6.13
N GLY A 71 25.50 -14.13 -6.42
CA GLY A 71 25.56 -15.48 -6.98
C GLY A 71 24.92 -15.63 -8.36
N GLU A 72 24.69 -16.89 -8.72
CA GLU A 72 24.19 -17.30 -10.04
C GLU A 72 22.78 -16.79 -10.36
N ILE A 73 21.93 -16.59 -9.34
CA ILE A 73 20.59 -16.01 -9.53
C ILE A 73 20.73 -14.53 -9.93
N GLY A 74 21.63 -13.78 -9.28
CA GLY A 74 21.90 -12.37 -9.61
C GLY A 74 22.40 -12.19 -11.04
N ALA A 75 23.33 -13.06 -11.46
CA ALA A 75 23.84 -13.05 -12.83
C ALA A 75 22.71 -13.27 -13.86
N ALA A 76 21.77 -14.16 -13.54
CA ALA A 76 20.61 -14.43 -14.38
C ALA A 76 19.60 -13.27 -14.42
N ILE A 77 19.38 -12.57 -13.30
CA ILE A 77 18.57 -11.34 -13.27
C ILE A 77 19.16 -10.29 -14.21
N VAL A 78 20.45 -10.02 -14.08
CA VAL A 78 21.16 -9.03 -14.90
C VAL A 78 21.11 -9.40 -16.38
N ALA A 79 21.27 -10.69 -16.72
CA ALA A 79 21.15 -11.17 -18.08
C ALA A 79 19.73 -10.99 -18.63
N ALA A 80 18.70 -11.37 -17.86
CA ALA A 80 17.29 -11.29 -18.29
C ALA A 80 16.86 -9.87 -18.64
N GLN A 81 17.10 -8.89 -17.77
CA GLN A 81 16.72 -7.49 -18.04
C GLN A 81 17.54 -6.83 -19.16
N ARG A 82 18.78 -7.27 -19.40
CA ARG A 82 19.59 -6.78 -20.54
C ARG A 82 19.15 -7.35 -21.87
N ALA A 83 18.70 -8.61 -21.89
CA ALA A 83 18.20 -9.26 -23.10
C ALA A 83 16.87 -8.65 -23.58
N THR A 84 16.10 -8.06 -22.67
CA THR A 84 14.81 -7.44 -22.98
C THR A 84 14.99 -5.98 -23.37
N ALA A 85 14.87 -5.66 -24.67
CA ALA A 85 14.87 -4.28 -25.15
C ALA A 85 13.45 -3.70 -25.08
N ASN A 86 13.09 -3.04 -23.97
CA ASN A 86 11.81 -2.32 -23.87
C ASN A 86 11.99 -0.88 -24.39
N GLY A 87 11.32 -0.53 -25.50
CA GLY A 87 11.54 0.75 -26.18
C GLY A 87 12.93 0.89 -26.82
N GLY A 88 13.60 -0.23 -27.14
CA GLY A 88 14.88 -0.25 -27.84
C GLY A 88 16.13 -0.04 -26.97
N LYS A 89 15.99 0.05 -25.64
CA LYS A 89 17.14 0.17 -24.71
C LYS A 89 17.22 -1.06 -23.78
N PRO A 90 18.41 -1.62 -23.55
CA PRO A 90 18.58 -2.71 -22.58
C PRO A 90 18.44 -2.17 -21.15
N GLY A 91 18.08 -3.06 -20.22
CA GLY A 91 18.11 -2.76 -18.80
C GLY A 91 19.51 -2.37 -18.29
N LEU A 92 19.56 -1.49 -17.29
CA LEU A 92 20.80 -0.85 -16.83
C LEU A 92 21.42 -1.50 -15.60
N MET A 93 20.68 -2.36 -14.89
CA MET A 93 21.19 -2.98 -13.65
C MET A 93 22.43 -3.84 -13.93
N THR A 94 23.33 -3.85 -12.96
CA THR A 94 24.60 -4.56 -12.97
C THR A 94 24.68 -5.52 -11.77
N MET A 95 25.68 -6.40 -11.77
CA MET A 95 25.96 -7.21 -10.58
C MET A 95 26.40 -6.37 -9.40
N GLN A 96 27.00 -5.20 -9.64
CA GLN A 96 27.41 -4.29 -8.59
C GLN A 96 26.19 -3.68 -7.89
N ASP A 97 25.15 -3.30 -8.64
CA ASP A 97 23.89 -2.80 -8.06
C ASP A 97 23.23 -3.84 -7.13
N LEU A 98 23.29 -5.13 -7.49
CA LEU A 98 22.80 -6.21 -6.64
C LEU A 98 23.71 -6.42 -5.42
N ALA A 99 25.02 -6.41 -5.60
CA ALA A 99 25.99 -6.65 -4.52
C ALA A 99 26.02 -5.52 -3.47
N ASP A 100 25.71 -4.29 -3.86
CA ASP A 100 25.68 -3.10 -3.00
C ASP A 100 24.35 -2.93 -2.27
N TYR A 101 23.31 -3.65 -2.69
CA TYR A 101 22.00 -3.59 -2.05
C TYR A 101 22.04 -4.12 -0.61
N HIS A 102 21.46 -3.34 0.30
CA HIS A 102 21.20 -3.75 1.67
C HIS A 102 19.82 -3.26 2.10
N ILE A 103 19.15 -4.05 2.95
CA ILE A 103 17.90 -3.63 3.57
C ILE A 103 18.17 -2.50 4.56
N VAL A 104 17.20 -1.59 4.71
CA VAL A 104 17.27 -0.50 5.69
C VAL A 104 16.15 -0.69 6.71
N ILE A 105 16.52 -0.70 8.00
CA ILE A 105 15.58 -0.73 9.11
C ILE A 105 15.27 0.72 9.49
N ARG A 106 13.98 1.05 9.61
CA ARG A 106 13.52 2.42 9.87
C ARG A 106 12.53 2.46 11.02
N GLU A 107 12.60 3.56 11.77
CA GLU A 107 11.56 3.89 12.74
C GLU A 107 10.25 4.22 12.02
N PRO A 108 9.11 3.70 12.49
CA PRO A 108 7.82 3.95 11.88
C PRO A 108 7.40 5.42 12.01
N ILE A 109 6.50 5.84 11.13
CA ILE A 109 5.73 7.07 11.35
C ILE A 109 4.72 6.77 12.44
N VAL A 110 4.74 7.59 13.49
CA VAL A 110 3.81 7.48 14.60
C VAL A 110 2.85 8.66 14.59
N GLY A 111 1.56 8.36 14.71
CA GLY A 111 0.49 9.34 14.86
C GLY A 111 -0.45 8.96 15.99
N GLU A 112 -1.29 9.91 16.39
CA GLU A 112 -2.39 9.68 17.31
C GLU A 112 -3.71 10.03 16.61
N TYR A 113 -4.74 9.25 16.90
CA TYR A 113 -6.09 9.47 16.41
C TYR A 113 -7.10 8.96 17.44
N ARG A 114 -7.87 9.87 18.05
CA ARG A 114 -8.94 9.55 19.02
C ARG A 114 -8.53 8.57 20.14
N GLY A 115 -7.35 8.81 20.72
CA GLY A 115 -6.81 7.99 21.82
C GLY A 115 -6.15 6.68 21.38
N TYR A 116 -6.08 6.39 20.08
CA TYR A 116 -5.25 5.33 19.53
C TYR A 116 -3.93 5.88 19.01
N ARG A 117 -2.85 5.13 19.22
CA ARG A 117 -1.55 5.40 18.60
C ARG A 117 -1.41 4.51 17.37
N ILE A 118 -1.01 5.10 16.26
CA ILE A 118 -0.86 4.46 14.96
C ILE A 118 0.63 4.38 14.66
N ALA A 119 1.15 3.20 14.32
CA ALA A 119 2.48 3.05 13.73
C ALA A 119 2.33 2.55 12.29
N ALA A 120 2.92 3.28 11.33
CA ALA A 120 2.86 2.94 9.92
C ALA A 120 4.23 3.12 9.24
N MET A 121 4.37 2.60 8.02
CA MET A 121 5.62 2.68 7.25
C MET A 121 6.15 4.11 7.07
N SER A 122 7.47 4.25 7.19
CA SER A 122 8.22 5.49 6.93
C SER A 122 8.53 5.68 5.44
N PRO A 123 8.98 6.89 5.04
CA PRO A 123 9.67 7.08 3.77
C PRO A 123 10.73 5.98 3.54
N PRO A 124 10.87 5.45 2.30
CA PRO A 124 10.32 5.98 1.04
C PRO A 124 8.82 5.72 0.80
N SER A 125 8.12 4.98 1.67
CA SER A 125 6.67 4.92 1.57
C SER A 125 6.04 6.24 1.99
N SER A 126 5.03 6.64 1.23
CA SER A 126 4.17 7.79 1.51
C SER A 126 2.94 7.44 2.34
N GLY A 127 2.67 6.14 2.52
CA GLY A 127 1.41 5.64 3.05
C GLY A 127 1.08 6.14 4.46
N GLY A 128 2.01 5.93 5.41
CA GLY A 128 1.82 6.29 6.81
C GLY A 128 1.60 7.79 7.01
N LEU A 129 2.46 8.64 6.42
CA LEU A 129 2.33 10.10 6.52
C LEU A 129 1.01 10.59 5.93
N THR A 130 0.66 10.16 4.71
CA THR A 130 -0.54 10.61 4.00
C THR A 130 -1.81 10.24 4.78
N MET A 131 -1.90 8.98 5.23
CA MET A 131 -3.05 8.49 5.99
C MET A 131 -3.19 9.20 7.34
N ILE A 132 -2.11 9.27 8.14
CA ILE A 132 -2.16 9.90 9.47
C ILE A 132 -2.47 11.39 9.36
N GLN A 133 -1.92 12.06 8.34
CA GLN A 133 -2.22 13.47 8.08
C GLN A 133 -3.71 13.68 7.80
N ALA A 134 -4.31 12.87 6.91
CA ALA A 134 -5.74 12.95 6.61
C ALA A 134 -6.60 12.67 7.86
N LEU A 135 -6.27 11.64 8.65
CA LEU A 135 -6.97 11.31 9.90
C LEU A 135 -6.97 12.49 10.87
N LYS A 136 -5.81 13.11 11.08
CA LYS A 136 -5.69 14.27 11.98
C LYS A 136 -6.47 15.49 11.47
N MET A 137 -6.66 15.67 10.15
CA MET A 137 -7.51 16.75 9.61
C MET A 137 -8.98 16.55 10.00
N ILE A 138 -9.47 15.32 9.92
CA ILE A 138 -10.89 14.99 10.13
C ILE A 138 -11.27 14.72 11.60
N GLU A 139 -10.31 14.65 12.52
CA GLU A 139 -10.54 14.39 13.95
C GLU A 139 -11.51 15.38 14.60
N ARG A 140 -11.63 16.59 14.02
CA ARG A 140 -12.58 17.64 14.43
C ARG A 140 -14.05 17.33 14.16
N TYR A 141 -14.36 16.38 13.27
CA TYR A 141 -15.73 16.02 12.91
C TYR A 141 -16.20 14.83 13.76
N PRO A 142 -17.49 14.73 14.12
CA PRO A 142 -18.02 13.65 14.94
C PRO A 142 -18.32 12.41 14.09
N LEU A 143 -17.32 11.85 13.41
CA LEU A 143 -17.51 10.62 12.64
C LEU A 143 -18.04 9.50 13.54
N GLY A 144 -19.01 8.74 13.03
CA GLY A 144 -19.78 7.76 13.82
C GLY A 144 -21.10 8.28 14.35
N ASP A 145 -21.26 9.60 14.51
CA ASP A 145 -22.52 10.19 14.98
C ASP A 145 -23.54 10.33 13.85
N ALA A 146 -24.42 9.34 13.74
CA ALA A 146 -25.51 9.34 12.76
C ALA A 146 -26.50 10.50 12.98
N ALA A 147 -26.71 10.95 14.21
CA ALA A 147 -27.64 12.05 14.51
C ALA A 147 -27.09 13.40 14.03
N ALA A 148 -25.77 13.59 14.07
CA ALA A 148 -25.09 14.73 13.46
C ALA A 148 -24.98 14.63 11.92
N GLY A 149 -25.39 13.49 11.34
CA GLY A 149 -25.29 13.17 9.92
C GLY A 149 -23.92 12.65 9.51
N PHE A 150 -23.08 12.21 10.45
CA PHE A 150 -21.75 11.64 10.23
C PHE A 150 -21.70 10.12 10.48
N GLY A 151 -22.83 9.44 10.25
CA GLY A 151 -22.88 7.98 10.24
C GLY A 151 -22.06 7.36 9.11
N PHE A 152 -21.87 6.05 9.17
CA PHE A 152 -21.19 5.30 8.11
C PHE A 152 -21.88 5.53 6.75
N GLY A 153 -21.10 5.82 5.71
CA GLY A 153 -21.59 6.00 4.35
C GLY A 153 -22.41 7.27 4.10
N SER A 154 -22.61 8.14 5.09
CA SER A 154 -23.32 9.40 4.88
C SER A 154 -22.51 10.35 4.00
N ALA A 155 -23.18 11.23 3.27
CA ALA A 155 -22.54 12.20 2.41
C ALA A 155 -21.60 13.13 3.17
N LYS A 156 -21.90 13.51 4.42
CA LYS A 156 -20.97 14.32 5.23
C LYS A 156 -19.69 13.55 5.58
N THR A 157 -19.82 12.30 6.02
CA THR A 157 -18.68 11.43 6.34
C THR A 157 -17.80 11.23 5.12
N LEU A 158 -18.40 10.80 4.00
CA LEU A 158 -17.67 10.55 2.76
C LEU A 158 -17.04 11.85 2.21
N HIS A 159 -17.71 12.98 2.36
CA HIS A 159 -17.21 14.28 1.92
C HIS A 159 -15.95 14.71 2.68
N VAL A 160 -15.99 14.73 4.03
CA VAL A 160 -14.81 15.17 4.81
C VAL A 160 -13.65 14.18 4.68
N MET A 161 -13.95 12.87 4.58
CA MET A 161 -12.96 11.85 4.28
C MET A 161 -12.26 12.11 2.94
N THR A 162 -13.05 12.43 1.90
CA THR A 162 -12.54 12.74 0.56
C THR A 162 -11.68 13.99 0.58
N GLU A 163 -12.16 15.11 1.12
CA GLU A 163 -11.43 16.38 1.07
C GLU A 163 -10.11 16.31 1.84
N ALA A 164 -10.09 15.65 3.00
CA ALA A 164 -8.86 15.42 3.76
C ALA A 164 -7.85 14.58 2.98
N MET A 165 -8.30 13.51 2.30
CA MET A 165 -7.43 12.70 1.46
C MET A 165 -6.91 13.49 0.26
N ARG A 166 -7.73 14.33 -0.40
CA ARG A 166 -7.27 15.20 -1.50
C ARG A 166 -6.16 16.15 -1.05
N LEU A 167 -6.32 16.78 0.11
CA LEU A 167 -5.29 17.65 0.71
C LEU A 167 -4.02 16.89 1.07
N ALA A 168 -4.15 15.69 1.63
CA ALA A 168 -3.00 14.85 1.99
C ALA A 168 -2.27 14.32 0.75
N PHE A 169 -2.99 13.95 -0.32
CA PHE A 169 -2.39 13.55 -1.59
C PHE A 169 -1.70 14.72 -2.30
N ALA A 170 -2.19 15.95 -2.15
CA ALA A 170 -1.50 17.15 -2.63
C ALA A 170 -0.14 17.34 -1.93
N ASP A 171 -0.09 17.13 -0.62
CA ASP A 171 1.15 17.20 0.16
C ASP A 171 2.10 16.03 -0.17
N ARG A 172 1.55 14.82 -0.31
CA ARG A 172 2.28 13.62 -0.76
C ARG A 172 2.98 13.85 -2.10
N ALA A 173 2.30 14.46 -3.05
CA ALA A 173 2.84 14.74 -4.38
C ALA A 173 4.06 15.66 -4.33
N ALA A 174 4.05 16.63 -3.41
CA ALA A 174 5.07 17.67 -3.33
C ALA A 174 6.29 17.28 -2.47
N TRP A 175 6.06 16.58 -1.35
CA TRP A 175 7.03 16.52 -0.25
C TRP A 175 7.58 15.13 0.06
N MET A 176 6.93 14.06 -0.41
CA MET A 176 7.28 12.70 -0.02
C MET A 176 8.09 12.00 -1.12
N GLY A 177 9.15 11.33 -0.70
CA GLY A 177 10.07 10.58 -1.56
C GLY A 177 11.03 9.74 -0.72
N ASP A 178 12.17 9.38 -1.29
CA ASP A 178 13.23 8.70 -0.54
C ASP A 178 13.98 9.67 0.38
N GLU A 179 13.82 9.51 1.69
CA GLU A 179 14.41 10.39 2.69
C GLU A 179 15.93 10.32 2.79
N ASP A 180 16.57 9.31 2.20
CA ASP A 180 18.04 9.23 2.12
C ASP A 180 18.59 10.10 0.99
N PHE A 181 17.73 10.61 0.10
CA PHE A 181 18.08 11.47 -1.04
C PHE A 181 17.50 12.88 -0.94
N VAL A 182 16.27 13.00 -0.43
CA VAL A 182 15.56 14.27 -0.30
C VAL A 182 14.97 14.42 1.10
N PRO A 183 15.16 15.55 1.79
CA PRO A 183 14.54 15.75 3.10
C PRO A 183 13.01 15.70 3.02
N VAL A 184 12.39 14.81 3.81
CA VAL A 184 10.93 14.72 3.96
C VAL A 184 10.51 15.42 5.26
N PRO A 185 9.64 16.44 5.23
CA PRO A 185 9.25 17.21 6.42
C PRO A 185 8.22 16.46 7.28
N LYS A 186 8.63 15.32 7.84
CA LYS A 186 7.76 14.38 8.58
C LYS A 186 7.09 15.03 9.78
N ARG A 187 7.81 15.86 10.54
CA ARG A 187 7.28 16.53 11.74
C ARG A 187 6.31 17.62 11.33
N GLY A 188 6.68 18.43 10.34
CA GLY A 188 5.84 19.51 9.86
C GLY A 188 4.53 19.03 9.24
N LEU A 189 4.57 17.94 8.47
CA LEU A 189 3.37 17.34 7.85
C LEU A 189 2.35 16.84 8.89
N LEU A 190 2.80 16.47 10.09
CA LEU A 190 1.96 15.96 11.18
C LEU A 190 1.80 16.96 12.35
N ASP A 191 2.37 18.16 12.23
CA ASP A 191 2.29 19.19 13.26
C ASP A 191 0.81 19.57 13.51
N PRO A 192 0.35 19.66 14.76
CA PRO A 192 -1.04 19.98 15.06
C PRO A 192 -1.52 21.32 14.46
N THR A 193 -0.64 22.31 14.34
CA THR A 193 -0.98 23.61 13.75
C THR A 193 -1.11 23.49 12.25
N TYR A 194 -0.13 22.88 11.58
CA TYR A 194 -0.19 22.64 10.15
C TYR A 194 -1.43 21.85 9.76
N VAL A 195 -1.69 20.72 10.43
CA VAL A 195 -2.86 19.89 10.13
C VAL A 195 -4.18 20.63 10.39
N ARG A 196 -4.22 21.51 11.41
CA ARG A 196 -5.39 22.38 11.62
C ARG A 196 -5.61 23.32 10.44
N GLU A 197 -4.57 24.03 10.00
CA GLU A 197 -4.63 24.96 8.87
C GLU A 197 -5.07 24.25 7.57
N ARG A 198 -4.61 23.01 7.35
CA ARG A 198 -5.05 22.20 6.21
C ARG A 198 -6.52 21.81 6.36
N GLY A 199 -6.95 21.35 7.54
CA GLY A 199 -8.34 20.98 7.82
C GLY A 199 -9.32 22.16 7.75
N ASP A 200 -8.87 23.39 7.98
CA ASP A 200 -9.70 24.60 7.85
C ASP A 200 -10.14 24.88 6.41
N LEU A 201 -9.48 24.26 5.42
CA LEU A 201 -9.89 24.31 4.01
C LEU A 201 -11.10 23.42 3.70
N ILE A 202 -11.47 22.51 4.61
CA ILE A 202 -12.58 21.58 4.42
C ILE A 202 -13.89 22.25 4.83
N SER A 203 -14.70 22.61 3.84
CA SER A 203 -16.09 23.04 4.02
C SER A 203 -17.01 21.83 4.14
N LEU A 204 -18.17 21.97 4.79
CA LEU A 204 -19.21 20.91 4.78
C LEU A 204 -20.19 21.04 3.62
N THR A 205 -20.18 22.18 2.91
CA THR A 205 -21.21 22.55 1.93
C THR A 205 -20.65 22.75 0.53
N SER A 206 -19.34 22.57 0.34
CA SER A 206 -18.67 22.76 -0.95
C SER A 206 -17.37 21.97 -1.00
N ILE A 207 -17.00 21.48 -2.18
CA ILE A 207 -15.65 20.95 -2.40
C ILE A 207 -14.63 22.07 -2.53
N ILE A 208 -13.36 21.73 -2.30
CA ILE A 208 -12.21 22.49 -2.80
C ILE A 208 -12.23 22.40 -4.33
N SER A 209 -12.47 23.53 -4.99
CA SER A 209 -12.59 23.59 -6.45
C SER A 209 -11.28 23.21 -7.16
N GLY A 210 -11.38 22.38 -8.19
CA GLY A 210 -10.24 21.97 -9.02
C GLY A 210 -9.27 21.03 -8.30
N THR A 211 -7.98 21.30 -8.39
CA THR A 211 -6.94 20.54 -7.69
C THR A 211 -6.75 21.09 -6.28
N ALA A 212 -6.88 20.24 -5.26
CA ALA A 212 -6.64 20.64 -3.87
C ALA A 212 -5.20 21.17 -3.73
N PRO A 213 -5.00 22.34 -3.09
CA PRO A 213 -3.67 22.93 -3.00
C PRO A 213 -2.80 22.13 -2.04
N ARG A 214 -1.51 22.00 -2.30
CA ARG A 214 -0.52 21.58 -1.27
C ARG A 214 -0.32 22.69 -0.23
N GLY A 215 0.05 22.33 0.99
CA GLY A 215 0.52 23.27 2.01
C GLY A 215 2.05 23.33 2.10
N ASP A 216 2.57 24.23 2.94
CA ASP A 216 3.99 24.32 3.29
C ASP A 216 4.22 23.80 4.72
N PRO A 217 4.69 22.55 4.90
CA PRO A 217 4.95 21.97 6.22
C PRO A 217 6.28 22.45 6.83
N TRP A 218 7.17 23.08 6.06
CA TRP A 218 8.53 23.36 6.51
C TRP A 218 8.66 24.36 7.66
N PRO A 219 7.81 25.40 7.79
CA PRO A 219 7.80 26.26 8.96
C PRO A 219 7.51 25.52 10.28
N PHE A 220 6.98 24.29 10.19
CA PHE A 220 6.64 23.42 11.32
C PHE A 220 7.65 22.26 11.49
N GLU A 221 8.56 22.06 10.53
CA GLU A 221 9.57 20.99 10.58
C GLU A 221 10.72 21.33 11.55
N THR A 222 11.12 22.59 11.56
CA THR A 222 12.11 23.16 12.48
C THR A 222 11.46 24.33 13.19
N ALA A 223 11.57 24.45 14.52
CA ALA A 223 10.90 25.47 15.34
C ALA A 223 11.19 26.96 14.98
N GLN A 224 11.85 27.25 13.86
CA GLN A 224 12.07 28.60 13.34
C GLN A 224 11.42 28.75 11.96
N ARG A 225 10.65 29.84 11.81
CA ARG A 225 9.98 30.24 10.57
C ARG A 225 10.87 31.20 9.77
N PRO A 226 11.29 30.81 8.56
CA PRO A 226 11.45 31.79 7.48
C PRO A 226 10.43 31.50 6.37
N GLY A 227 9.59 32.49 6.08
CA GLY A 227 8.73 32.46 4.90
C GLY A 227 9.57 32.56 3.63
N ARG A 228 9.30 31.68 2.66
CA ARG A 228 9.83 31.78 1.30
C ARG A 228 8.74 31.46 0.29
N THR A 229 8.84 32.07 -0.88
CA THR A 229 7.98 31.79 -2.03
C THR A 229 8.20 30.35 -2.51
N MET A 230 7.14 29.55 -2.56
CA MET A 230 7.19 28.17 -3.05
C MET A 230 7.16 28.12 -4.58
N LEU A 231 7.94 27.22 -5.18
CA LEU A 231 7.85 26.91 -6.62
C LEU A 231 6.64 26.01 -6.89
N ALA A 232 6.05 26.09 -8.10
CA ALA A 232 4.98 25.20 -8.53
C ALA A 232 5.50 23.75 -8.62
N ALA A 233 4.78 22.81 -8.02
CA ALA A 233 5.02 21.38 -8.19
C ALA A 233 4.34 20.91 -9.47
N ALA A 234 4.95 19.97 -10.18
CA ALA A 234 4.29 19.29 -11.29
C ALA A 234 3.25 18.28 -10.78
N GLU A 235 2.26 18.00 -11.62
CA GLU A 235 1.23 17.00 -11.34
C GLU A 235 1.84 15.59 -11.34
N PRO A 236 1.57 14.77 -10.30
CA PRO A 236 2.07 13.40 -10.27
C PRO A 236 1.39 12.56 -11.36
N VAL A 237 2.17 11.72 -12.03
CA VAL A 237 1.65 10.70 -12.95
C VAL A 237 1.31 9.45 -12.12
N SER A 238 0.06 8.97 -12.17
CA SER A 238 -0.31 7.67 -11.60
C SER A 238 -0.62 6.68 -12.72
N TYR A 239 -0.06 5.47 -12.63
CA TYR A 239 -0.40 4.38 -13.54
C TYR A 239 -1.45 3.46 -12.89
N ALA A 240 -2.42 2.99 -13.68
CA ALA A 240 -3.40 2.01 -13.23
C ALA A 240 -2.78 0.60 -13.13
N GLY A 241 -3.34 -0.28 -12.27
CA GLY A 241 -3.04 -1.72 -12.28
C GLY A 241 -2.04 -2.23 -11.24
N GLY A 242 -1.86 -1.53 -10.10
CA GLY A 242 -1.00 -1.99 -9.00
C GLY A 242 -1.48 -3.34 -8.43
N HIS A 243 -0.54 -4.28 -8.27
CA HIS A 243 -0.82 -5.61 -7.72
C HIS A 243 0.18 -5.93 -6.62
N THR A 244 -0.34 -6.10 -5.41
CA THR A 244 0.43 -6.23 -4.18
C THR A 244 -0.22 -7.35 -3.37
N THR A 245 0.44 -7.84 -2.33
CA THR A 245 -0.20 -8.68 -1.31
C THR A 245 0.13 -8.18 0.08
N HIS A 246 -0.77 -8.42 1.02
CA HIS A 246 -0.61 -8.09 2.43
C HIS A 246 -0.97 -9.30 3.29
N PHE A 247 -0.22 -9.52 4.35
CA PHE A 247 -0.61 -10.45 5.41
C PHE A 247 -0.19 -9.91 6.78
N SER A 248 -0.92 -10.33 7.81
CA SER A 248 -0.61 -10.01 9.19
C SER A 248 -0.55 -11.28 10.03
N VAL A 249 0.36 -11.32 11.00
CA VAL A 249 0.59 -12.46 11.90
C VAL A 249 0.70 -11.94 13.32
N VAL A 250 0.15 -12.69 14.26
CA VAL A 250 0.39 -12.53 15.70
C VAL A 250 0.71 -13.90 16.27
N ASP A 251 1.66 -13.97 17.20
CA ASP A 251 2.02 -15.21 17.89
C ASP A 251 1.68 -15.18 19.39
N GLN A 252 1.97 -16.29 20.08
CA GLN A 252 1.68 -16.46 21.50
C GLN A 252 2.56 -15.60 22.43
N TRP A 253 3.70 -15.10 21.94
CA TRP A 253 4.63 -14.26 22.69
C TRP A 253 4.36 -12.76 22.49
N GLY A 254 3.33 -12.42 21.71
CA GLY A 254 2.95 -11.04 21.41
C GLY A 254 3.78 -10.42 20.28
N ASN A 255 4.55 -11.21 19.51
CA ASN A 255 5.15 -10.69 18.29
C ASN A 255 4.04 -10.45 17.26
N ILE A 256 4.08 -9.30 16.61
CA ILE A 256 3.12 -8.89 15.59
C ILE A 256 3.86 -8.47 14.34
N VAL A 257 3.41 -8.98 13.20
CA VAL A 257 3.93 -8.65 11.88
C VAL A 257 2.79 -8.12 11.03
N SER A 258 2.97 -6.96 10.43
CA SER A 258 2.12 -6.41 9.37
C SER A 258 3.01 -6.26 8.13
N TYR A 259 2.84 -7.13 7.13
CA TYR A 259 3.76 -7.20 6.00
C TYR A 259 3.05 -7.06 4.66
N THR A 260 3.37 -5.96 3.97
CA THR A 260 2.97 -5.73 2.59
C THR A 260 4.18 -5.95 1.67
N THR A 261 4.01 -6.76 0.62
CA THR A 261 5.07 -7.06 -0.37
C THR A 261 4.52 -7.03 -1.79
N THR A 262 5.34 -6.58 -2.75
CA THR A 262 4.87 -6.22 -4.09
C THR A 262 5.94 -6.45 -5.16
N ILE A 263 5.49 -6.50 -6.42
CA ILE A 263 6.33 -6.38 -7.62
C ILE A 263 5.84 -5.21 -8.49
N GLU A 264 5.31 -4.18 -7.83
CA GLU A 264 4.60 -3.02 -8.36
C GLU A 264 3.22 -3.33 -8.97
N GLN A 265 3.18 -3.78 -10.21
CA GLN A 265 1.95 -4.08 -10.94
C GLN A 265 1.73 -5.58 -11.11
N GLY A 266 0.55 -5.97 -11.58
CA GLY A 266 0.27 -7.36 -11.95
C GLY A 266 1.35 -7.87 -12.90
N TRP A 267 1.96 -9.01 -12.57
CA TRP A 267 3.07 -9.62 -13.31
C TRP A 267 4.37 -8.80 -13.40
N GLY A 268 4.49 -7.67 -12.70
CA GLY A 268 5.66 -6.81 -12.73
C GLY A 268 5.97 -6.31 -14.15
N THR A 269 7.22 -6.48 -14.57
CA THR A 269 7.64 -6.25 -15.98
C THR A 269 7.05 -7.28 -16.96
N GLY A 270 6.57 -8.42 -16.47
CA GLY A 270 6.26 -9.61 -17.25
C GLY A 270 7.48 -10.48 -17.57
N ILE A 271 8.70 -10.02 -17.28
CA ILE A 271 9.94 -10.76 -17.52
C ILE A 271 10.10 -11.83 -16.44
N MET A 272 10.06 -13.09 -16.82
CA MET A 272 10.46 -14.21 -15.97
C MET A 272 11.95 -14.51 -16.19
N VAL A 273 12.72 -14.68 -15.11
CA VAL A 273 14.15 -14.99 -15.18
C VAL A 273 14.34 -16.41 -15.72
N PRO A 274 14.96 -16.59 -16.91
CA PRO A 274 15.07 -17.90 -17.55
C PRO A 274 15.81 -18.91 -16.68
N GLY A 275 15.22 -20.09 -16.47
CA GLY A 275 15.81 -21.17 -15.66
C GLY A 275 15.74 -20.99 -14.14
N TYR A 276 15.07 -19.92 -13.67
CA TYR A 276 14.88 -19.62 -12.25
C TYR A 276 13.41 -19.37 -11.85
N GLY A 277 12.50 -19.17 -12.80
CA GLY A 277 11.05 -19.31 -12.56
C GLY A 277 10.39 -18.23 -11.68
N PHE A 278 10.99 -17.05 -11.56
CA PHE A 278 10.40 -15.89 -10.87
C PHE A 278 10.44 -14.64 -11.75
N MET A 279 9.61 -13.66 -11.42
CA MET A 279 9.44 -12.43 -12.22
C MET A 279 10.21 -11.24 -11.67
N LEU A 280 10.58 -10.33 -12.57
CA LEU A 280 11.14 -9.04 -12.22
C LEU A 280 10.04 -7.99 -12.03
N ASN A 281 10.13 -7.25 -10.92
CA ASN A 281 9.24 -6.11 -10.64
C ASN A 281 9.44 -4.98 -11.65
N ASN A 282 8.47 -4.07 -11.71
CA ASN A 282 8.59 -2.80 -12.42
C ASN A 282 8.56 -1.58 -11.48
N GLU A 283 9.02 -1.72 -10.23
CA GLU A 283 8.86 -0.73 -9.14
C GLU A 283 9.41 0.66 -9.48
N LEU A 284 10.41 0.76 -10.37
CA LEU A 284 10.94 2.05 -10.80
C LEU A 284 9.91 2.91 -11.54
N THR A 285 8.76 2.37 -11.94
CA THR A 285 7.64 3.16 -12.50
C THR A 285 6.93 4.03 -11.47
N ASP A 286 7.14 3.80 -10.17
CA ASP A 286 6.62 4.66 -9.11
C ASP A 286 7.39 6.00 -9.04
N PHE A 287 8.54 6.15 -9.71
CA PHE A 287 9.22 7.44 -9.85
C PHE A 287 8.47 8.37 -10.80
N ASN A 288 8.69 9.68 -10.63
CA ASN A 288 8.37 10.65 -11.65
C ASN A 288 9.42 10.60 -12.77
N PHE A 289 9.00 10.38 -14.01
CA PHE A 289 9.88 10.37 -15.18
C PHE A 289 10.16 11.76 -15.76
N GLY A 290 9.23 12.70 -15.57
CA GLY A 290 9.43 14.10 -15.92
C GLY A 290 10.26 14.81 -14.85
N PHE A 291 11.12 15.75 -15.26
CA PHE A 291 11.81 16.62 -14.32
C PHE A 291 10.78 17.53 -13.64
N ASN A 292 10.73 17.45 -12.31
CA ASN A 292 9.87 18.28 -11.49
C ASN A 292 10.73 19.15 -10.59
N MET A 293 10.28 20.36 -10.29
CA MET A 293 10.98 21.21 -9.33
C MET A 293 10.53 20.87 -7.92
N HIS A 294 11.47 20.47 -7.06
CA HIS A 294 11.18 20.37 -5.62
C HIS A 294 10.77 21.77 -5.10
N PRO A 295 9.58 21.94 -4.49
CA PRO A 295 9.05 23.28 -4.22
C PRO A 295 9.91 24.15 -3.29
N ARG A 296 10.70 23.51 -2.41
CA ARG A 296 11.62 24.18 -1.46
C ARG A 296 13.06 24.32 -1.94
N PHE A 297 13.62 23.29 -2.57
CA PHE A 297 15.06 23.19 -2.78
C PHE A 297 15.45 23.53 -4.23
N GLY A 298 14.49 23.61 -5.15
CA GLY A 298 14.79 23.53 -6.57
C GLY A 298 15.42 22.18 -6.94
N GLY A 299 15.73 21.97 -8.22
CA GLY A 299 16.26 20.68 -8.67
C GLY A 299 15.19 19.57 -8.69
N PRO A 300 15.59 18.29 -8.81
CA PRO A 300 14.66 17.19 -9.04
C PRO A 300 13.63 17.07 -7.91
N GLY A 301 12.39 16.77 -8.26
CA GLY A 301 11.29 16.59 -7.35
C GLY A 301 11.55 15.49 -6.33
N ALA A 302 10.76 15.50 -5.25
CA ALA A 302 10.95 14.56 -4.14
C ALA A 302 11.01 13.10 -4.59
N ASN A 303 10.29 12.76 -5.66
CA ASN A 303 10.20 11.41 -6.22
C ASN A 303 10.70 11.31 -7.67
N ASP A 304 11.58 12.21 -8.12
CA ASP A 304 12.19 12.07 -9.45
C ASP A 304 13.29 10.99 -9.45
N VAL A 305 13.50 10.35 -10.60
CA VAL A 305 14.48 9.26 -10.82
C VAL A 305 15.91 9.72 -10.50
N GLN A 306 16.61 8.95 -9.67
CA GLN A 306 18.05 9.12 -9.39
C GLN A 306 18.71 7.75 -9.15
N GLY A 307 20.02 7.63 -9.42
CA GLY A 307 20.77 6.40 -9.15
C GLY A 307 20.84 6.09 -7.66
N GLY A 308 20.61 4.83 -7.28
CA GLY A 308 20.60 4.37 -5.88
C GLY A 308 19.36 4.76 -5.06
N LYS A 309 18.49 5.63 -5.59
CA LYS A 309 17.26 6.08 -4.93
C LYS A 309 16.18 5.02 -5.01
N ARG A 310 15.33 4.93 -3.97
CA ARG A 310 14.12 4.10 -3.98
C ARG A 310 12.90 4.90 -4.46
N PRO A 311 12.03 4.31 -5.28
CA PRO A 311 10.78 4.96 -5.69
C PRO A 311 9.80 5.09 -4.52
N ARG A 312 8.98 6.15 -4.54
CA ARG A 312 7.99 6.42 -3.49
C ARG A 312 6.81 5.45 -3.57
N SER A 313 6.83 4.47 -2.69
CA SER A 313 5.72 3.51 -2.53
C SER A 313 4.48 4.13 -1.88
N SER A 314 3.36 3.41 -2.01
CA SER A 314 2.09 3.69 -1.34
C SER A 314 1.71 2.63 -0.30
N MET A 315 2.57 1.64 -0.04
CA MET A 315 2.32 0.57 0.93
C MET A 315 2.17 1.12 2.35
N THR A 316 1.09 0.73 3.04
CA THR A 316 0.72 1.23 4.38
C THR A 316 0.46 0.09 5.37
N PRO A 317 1.40 -0.86 5.60
CA PRO A 317 1.27 -1.79 6.72
C PRO A 317 1.20 -0.97 8.02
N THR A 318 0.20 -1.28 8.84
CA THR A 318 -0.19 -0.45 9.98
C THR A 318 -0.42 -1.32 11.21
N ILE A 319 0.10 -0.85 12.35
CA ILE A 319 -0.19 -1.42 13.68
C ILE A 319 -0.86 -0.34 14.52
N LEU A 320 -2.01 -0.68 15.09
CA LEU A 320 -2.79 0.18 15.98
C LEU A 320 -2.52 -0.21 17.43
N PHE A 321 -2.38 0.78 18.30
CA PHE A 321 -2.11 0.61 19.72
C PHE A 321 -3.12 1.39 20.57
N LYS A 322 -3.47 0.83 21.73
CA LYS A 322 -4.16 1.55 22.81
C LYS A 322 -3.17 1.73 23.95
N GLY A 323 -2.69 2.96 24.12
CA GLY A 323 -1.50 3.21 24.95
C GLY A 323 -0.26 2.51 24.38
N ARG A 324 0.33 1.60 25.16
CA ARG A 324 1.50 0.80 24.75
C ARG A 324 1.13 -0.55 24.13
N GLU A 325 -0.10 -1.02 24.33
CA GLU A 325 -0.54 -2.35 23.92
C GLU A 325 -1.01 -2.35 22.46
N PRO A 326 -0.52 -3.28 21.61
CA PRO A 326 -1.03 -3.42 20.25
C PRO A 326 -2.42 -4.05 20.26
N VAL A 327 -3.33 -3.48 19.48
CA VAL A 327 -4.73 -3.93 19.37
C VAL A 327 -5.09 -4.44 17.99
N ALA A 328 -4.40 -4.00 16.94
CA ALA A 328 -4.63 -4.49 15.59
C ALA A 328 -3.38 -4.36 14.72
N ALA A 329 -3.25 -5.24 13.74
CA ALA A 329 -2.30 -5.07 12.64
C ALA A 329 -2.99 -5.40 11.32
N PHE A 330 -2.85 -4.52 10.34
CA PHE A 330 -3.58 -4.62 9.08
C PHE A 330 -2.91 -3.82 7.97
N GLY A 331 -3.30 -4.13 6.75
CA GLY A 331 -2.81 -3.48 5.54
C GLY A 331 -3.57 -4.00 4.34
N SER A 332 -3.31 -3.40 3.19
CA SER A 332 -3.97 -3.73 1.94
C SER A 332 -2.95 -3.72 0.80
N PRO A 333 -3.21 -4.47 -0.29
CA PRO A 333 -2.67 -4.20 -1.61
C PRO A 333 -3.48 -3.16 -2.38
N GLY A 334 -3.01 -2.75 -3.56
CA GLY A 334 -3.75 -1.85 -4.48
C GLY A 334 -3.01 -0.60 -4.98
N GLY A 335 -1.68 -0.55 -4.95
CA GLY A 335 -0.94 0.65 -5.35
C GLY A 335 -1.33 1.87 -4.52
N ALA A 336 -1.66 3.00 -5.16
CA ALA A 336 -2.08 4.22 -4.44
C ALA A 336 -3.37 4.06 -3.61
N THR A 337 -4.25 3.09 -3.94
CA THR A 337 -5.49 2.87 -3.18
C THR A 337 -5.23 2.25 -1.81
N ILE A 338 -4.04 1.68 -1.56
CA ILE A 338 -3.66 1.12 -0.25
C ILE A 338 -3.87 2.13 0.87
N ILE A 339 -3.47 3.39 0.64
CA ILE A 339 -3.61 4.46 1.62
C ILE A 339 -5.10 4.65 1.98
N SER A 340 -5.97 4.70 0.98
CA SER A 340 -7.42 4.80 1.16
C SER A 340 -8.01 3.55 1.84
N SER A 341 -7.61 2.35 1.46
CA SER A 341 -8.15 1.11 2.05
C SER A 341 -7.86 1.04 3.55
N VAL A 342 -6.63 1.33 3.95
CA VAL A 342 -6.23 1.34 5.38
C VAL A 342 -6.91 2.50 6.13
N TYR A 343 -7.04 3.66 5.49
CA TYR A 343 -7.77 4.82 6.04
C TYR A 343 -9.25 4.50 6.34
N ASN A 344 -9.98 3.90 5.40
CA ASN A 344 -11.38 3.50 5.60
C ASN A 344 -11.50 2.47 6.74
N VAL A 345 -10.65 1.42 6.75
CA VAL A 345 -10.69 0.39 7.81
C VAL A 345 -10.41 1.00 9.19
N LEU A 346 -9.43 1.91 9.29
CA LEU A 346 -9.10 2.55 10.56
C LEU A 346 -10.29 3.38 11.09
N ILE A 347 -10.93 4.18 10.24
CA ILE A 347 -12.14 4.95 10.63
C ILE A 347 -13.29 4.00 11.00
N ASN A 348 -13.48 2.92 10.26
CA ASN A 348 -14.53 1.95 10.57
C ASN A 348 -14.33 1.29 11.94
N LEU A 349 -13.09 0.97 12.31
CA LEU A 349 -12.75 0.42 13.62
C LEU A 349 -12.88 1.46 14.74
N VAL A 350 -12.38 2.68 14.51
CA VAL A 350 -12.22 3.69 15.57
C VAL A 350 -13.49 4.53 15.75
N ASP A 351 -14.05 5.08 14.67
CA ASP A 351 -15.18 6.01 14.69
C ASP A 351 -16.52 5.29 14.61
N HIS A 352 -16.63 4.27 13.76
CA HIS A 352 -17.87 3.52 13.58
C HIS A 352 -18.00 2.30 14.49
N HIS A 353 -16.97 2.02 15.31
CA HIS A 353 -16.93 0.92 16.28
C HIS A 353 -17.31 -0.44 15.69
N MET A 354 -16.98 -0.65 14.41
CA MET A 354 -17.24 -1.89 13.72
C MET A 354 -16.33 -3.01 14.24
N THR A 355 -16.81 -4.25 14.23
CA THR A 355 -15.94 -5.41 14.42
C THR A 355 -14.92 -5.52 13.28
N LEU A 356 -13.83 -6.27 13.48
CA LEU A 356 -12.76 -6.39 12.47
C LEU A 356 -13.28 -6.82 11.10
N LYS A 357 -14.17 -7.82 11.05
CA LYS A 357 -14.75 -8.29 9.79
C LYS A 357 -15.69 -7.25 9.17
N GLN A 358 -16.51 -6.58 9.97
CA GLN A 358 -17.38 -5.51 9.47
C GLN A 358 -16.57 -4.35 8.90
N ALA A 359 -15.50 -3.92 9.57
CA ALA A 359 -14.65 -2.83 9.11
C ALA A 359 -13.95 -3.15 7.78
N ILE A 360 -13.60 -4.43 7.57
CA ILE A 360 -13.00 -4.92 6.31
C ILE A 360 -14.04 -5.02 5.20
N GLU A 361 -15.22 -5.57 5.45
CA GLU A 361 -16.24 -5.79 4.40
C GLU A 361 -17.08 -4.54 4.09
N ALA A 362 -16.98 -3.51 4.92
CA ALA A 362 -17.65 -2.24 4.70
C ALA A 362 -17.15 -1.60 3.39
N PRO A 363 -18.07 -1.14 2.51
CA PRO A 363 -17.71 -0.46 1.26
C PRO A 363 -16.75 0.70 1.48
N ARG A 364 -15.74 0.81 0.61
CA ARG A 364 -14.70 1.84 0.71
C ARG A 364 -14.84 2.89 -0.39
N ILE A 365 -14.37 4.10 -0.08
CA ILE A 365 -14.01 5.09 -1.09
C ILE A 365 -12.49 5.18 -1.24
N SER A 366 -12.02 5.58 -2.41
CA SER A 366 -10.60 5.86 -2.64
C SER A 366 -10.39 7.16 -3.40
N VAL A 367 -9.47 7.96 -2.85
CA VAL A 367 -8.92 9.16 -3.43
C VAL A 367 -7.42 8.94 -3.57
N THR A 368 -6.89 9.11 -4.78
CA THR A 368 -5.46 8.88 -5.06
C THR A 368 -4.75 10.10 -5.66
N THR A 369 -5.47 11.22 -5.79
CA THR A 369 -4.97 12.49 -6.33
C THR A 369 -5.60 13.66 -5.58
N ALA A 370 -5.12 14.88 -5.86
CA ALA A 370 -5.72 16.10 -5.35
C ALA A 370 -6.98 16.56 -6.13
N GLY A 371 -7.34 15.86 -7.21
CA GLY A 371 -8.54 16.12 -8.00
C GLY A 371 -9.82 15.70 -7.28
N ASN A 372 -10.98 15.98 -7.87
CA ASN A 372 -12.31 15.72 -7.28
C ASN A 372 -12.89 14.34 -7.63
N PHE A 373 -12.08 13.41 -8.15
CA PHE A 373 -12.52 12.05 -8.47
C PHE A 373 -12.50 11.15 -7.24
N ILE A 374 -13.57 10.39 -7.05
CA ILE A 374 -13.73 9.40 -5.99
C ILE A 374 -14.01 8.04 -6.64
N ALA A 375 -13.12 7.08 -6.45
CA ALA A 375 -13.44 5.67 -6.68
C ALA A 375 -14.24 5.13 -5.50
N ARG A 376 -15.15 4.18 -5.74
CA ARG A 376 -15.95 3.55 -4.68
C ARG A 376 -16.16 2.06 -4.93
N GLU A 377 -16.38 1.33 -3.85
CA GLU A 377 -16.96 -0.02 -3.89
C GLU A 377 -18.50 0.06 -3.97
N ALA A 378 -19.14 -1.06 -4.31
CA ALA A 378 -20.58 -1.20 -4.24
C ALA A 378 -21.06 -1.24 -2.78
N GLY A 379 -22.32 -0.87 -2.53
CA GLY A 379 -22.96 -1.02 -1.21
C GLY A 379 -23.20 0.27 -0.44
N PHE A 380 -22.76 1.42 -0.94
CA PHE A 380 -23.21 2.73 -0.42
C PHE A 380 -24.65 3.04 -0.84
N ASP A 381 -25.37 3.80 -0.01
CA ASP A 381 -26.68 4.35 -0.36
C ASP A 381 -26.55 5.35 -1.52
N GLU A 382 -27.21 5.06 -2.65
CA GLU A 382 -27.16 5.91 -3.85
C GLU A 382 -27.70 7.33 -3.62
N THR A 383 -28.56 7.53 -2.62
CA THR A 383 -29.03 8.88 -2.24
C THR A 383 -27.91 9.71 -1.59
N GLU A 384 -27.05 9.09 -0.79
CA GLU A 384 -25.87 9.74 -0.21
C GLU A 384 -24.80 10.02 -1.29
N ILE A 385 -24.65 9.09 -2.24
CA ILE A 385 -23.76 9.29 -3.39
C ILE A 385 -24.25 10.41 -4.31
N ALA A 386 -25.57 10.53 -4.53
CA ALA A 386 -26.15 11.65 -5.26
C ALA A 386 -25.87 13.00 -4.57
N LYS A 387 -25.91 13.04 -3.22
CA LYS A 387 -25.52 14.23 -2.45
C LYS A 387 -24.04 14.59 -2.63
N LEU A 388 -23.13 13.61 -2.66
CA LEU A 388 -21.71 13.87 -2.98
C LEU A 388 -21.54 14.45 -4.38
N ARG A 389 -22.22 13.90 -5.38
CA ARG A 389 -22.21 14.43 -6.75
C ARG A 389 -22.74 15.87 -6.79
N ALA A 390 -23.81 16.16 -6.05
CA ALA A 390 -24.37 17.50 -5.94
C ALA A 390 -23.41 18.52 -5.27
N LEU A 391 -22.51 18.07 -4.39
CA LEU A 391 -21.43 18.91 -3.83
C LEU A 391 -20.30 19.22 -4.85
N GLY A 392 -20.25 18.50 -5.97
CA GLY A 392 -19.25 18.68 -7.05
C GLY A 392 -18.22 17.56 -7.18
N HIS A 393 -18.36 16.47 -6.40
CA HIS A 393 -17.50 15.30 -6.52
C HIS A 393 -17.82 14.48 -7.77
N VAL A 394 -16.78 13.98 -8.44
CA VAL A 394 -16.93 13.02 -9.55
C VAL A 394 -16.82 11.61 -8.98
N VAL A 395 -17.97 11.00 -8.71
CA VAL A 395 -18.02 9.64 -8.14
C VAL A 395 -18.10 8.60 -9.24
N GLY A 396 -17.08 7.76 -9.33
CA GLY A 396 -16.96 6.68 -10.31
C GLY A 396 -17.93 5.51 -10.08
N ASP A 397 -17.94 4.60 -11.05
CA ASP A 397 -18.68 3.35 -10.96
C ASP A 397 -18.04 2.41 -9.92
N PRO A 398 -18.85 1.51 -9.30
CA PRO A 398 -18.33 0.54 -8.34
C PRO A 398 -17.23 -0.36 -8.91
N ALA A 399 -16.13 -0.49 -8.17
CA ALA A 399 -15.06 -1.45 -8.40
C ALA A 399 -14.42 -1.84 -7.06
N ASP A 400 -13.74 -2.99 -7.01
CA ASP A 400 -13.07 -3.46 -5.78
C ASP A 400 -11.89 -2.54 -5.40
N ILE A 401 -11.75 -2.22 -4.11
CA ILE A 401 -10.72 -1.31 -3.60
C ILE A 401 -9.90 -1.97 -2.50
N GLY A 402 -8.77 -2.54 -2.92
CA GLY A 402 -7.81 -3.18 -2.04
C GLY A 402 -8.19 -4.63 -1.74
N ASN A 403 -7.59 -5.19 -0.69
CA ASN A 403 -7.89 -6.53 -0.18
C ASN A 403 -7.26 -6.65 1.21
N VAL A 404 -8.00 -6.23 2.24
CA VAL A 404 -7.44 -6.09 3.59
C VAL A 404 -7.28 -7.44 4.27
N SER A 405 -6.12 -7.68 4.88
CA SER A 405 -5.93 -8.76 5.85
C SER A 405 -5.51 -8.16 7.17
N ALA A 406 -6.08 -8.67 8.26
CA ALA A 406 -5.90 -8.08 9.57
C ALA A 406 -5.92 -9.11 10.71
N ILE A 407 -5.25 -8.75 11.80
CA ILE A 407 -5.40 -9.37 13.12
C ILE A 407 -5.86 -8.33 14.14
N PHE A 408 -6.58 -8.77 15.16
CA PHE A 408 -7.03 -7.96 16.29
C PHE A 408 -6.77 -8.71 17.60
N ILE A 409 -6.39 -7.97 18.64
CA ILE A 409 -6.12 -8.50 19.98
C ILE A 409 -7.10 -7.84 20.95
N ASP A 410 -7.96 -8.65 21.56
CA ASP A 410 -8.82 -8.20 22.64
C ASP A 410 -8.00 -8.09 23.92
N LEU A 411 -7.71 -6.86 24.36
CA LEU A 411 -6.89 -6.59 25.53
C LEU A 411 -7.52 -7.08 26.85
N ALA A 412 -8.84 -7.26 26.91
CA ALA A 412 -9.50 -7.74 28.13
C ALA A 412 -9.34 -9.26 28.31
N THR A 413 -9.33 -10.01 27.20
CA THR A 413 -9.30 -11.48 27.23
C THR A 413 -7.99 -12.08 26.75
N GLY A 414 -7.13 -11.29 26.10
CA GLY A 414 -5.93 -11.76 25.40
C GLY A 414 -6.22 -12.58 24.15
N ARG A 415 -7.49 -12.67 23.72
CA ARG A 415 -7.88 -13.44 22.53
C ARG A 415 -7.45 -12.73 21.25
N GLN A 416 -6.96 -13.54 20.31
CA GLN A 416 -6.52 -13.10 19.00
C GLN A 416 -7.56 -13.48 17.95
N TYR A 417 -7.90 -12.52 17.10
CA TYR A 417 -8.84 -12.69 16.00
C TYR A 417 -8.13 -12.34 14.70
N GLY A 418 -8.51 -12.97 13.61
CA GLY A 418 -8.07 -12.58 12.28
C GLY A 418 -9.26 -12.46 11.35
N ALA A 419 -9.10 -11.62 10.32
CA ALA A 419 -10.09 -11.45 9.28
C ALA A 419 -9.39 -11.14 7.95
N VAL A 420 -9.97 -11.65 6.89
CA VAL A 420 -9.54 -11.42 5.51
C VAL A 420 -10.73 -10.91 4.70
N ASP A 421 -10.41 -10.04 3.76
CA ASP A 421 -11.34 -9.41 2.82
C ASP A 421 -11.85 -10.42 1.77
N SER A 422 -13.16 -10.39 1.52
CA SER A 422 -13.87 -11.32 0.63
C SER A 422 -13.63 -11.07 -0.87
N THR A 423 -13.07 -9.92 -1.26
CA THR A 423 -12.78 -9.56 -2.67
C THR A 423 -11.77 -10.51 -3.33
N ARG A 424 -11.01 -11.30 -2.55
CA ARG A 424 -10.07 -12.31 -3.05
C ARG A 424 -10.15 -13.60 -2.23
N GLY A 425 -9.48 -14.65 -2.69
CA GLY A 425 -9.34 -15.93 -1.98
C GLY A 425 -8.37 -15.90 -0.80
N GLY A 426 -8.50 -14.92 0.11
CA GLY A 426 -7.68 -14.81 1.32
C GLY A 426 -7.88 -15.99 2.28
N GLY A 427 -6.88 -16.27 3.11
CA GLY A 427 -6.91 -17.38 4.08
C GLY A 427 -6.72 -16.89 5.52
N LEU A 428 -7.46 -17.48 6.45
CA LEU A 428 -7.27 -17.30 7.89
C LEU A 428 -6.94 -18.67 8.50
N SER A 429 -5.88 -18.73 9.31
CA SER A 429 -5.51 -19.93 10.05
C SER A 429 -5.15 -19.53 11.48
N GLY A 430 -5.80 -20.18 12.45
CA GLY A 430 -5.46 -20.06 13.87
C GLY A 430 -4.69 -21.30 14.31
N VAL A 431 -3.58 -21.08 15.02
CA VAL A 431 -2.84 -22.17 15.69
C VAL A 431 -3.22 -22.11 17.17
N PRO A 432 -3.84 -23.16 17.74
CA PRO A 432 -4.08 -23.20 19.18
C PRO A 432 -2.77 -23.01 19.94
N LYS A 433 -2.78 -22.26 21.04
CA LYS A 433 -1.64 -22.27 21.97
C LYS A 433 -1.42 -23.73 22.35
N GLY A 434 -0.21 -24.24 22.14
CA GLY A 434 0.12 -25.56 22.66
C GLY A 434 -0.14 -25.53 24.16
N HIS A 435 -0.92 -26.48 24.67
CA HIS A 435 -0.79 -26.84 26.07
C HIS A 435 0.65 -27.33 26.19
N ASP A 436 1.52 -26.52 26.80
CA ASP A 436 2.70 -27.07 27.45
C ASP A 436 2.17 -28.19 28.35
N GLY A 437 2.64 -29.41 28.12
CA GLY A 437 2.05 -30.63 28.66
C GLY A 437 2.06 -30.66 30.18
N GLU A 438 1.03 -30.11 30.80
CA GLU A 438 0.53 -30.61 32.07
C GLU A 438 -0.49 -31.70 31.75
N GLU A 439 -0.03 -32.95 31.89
CA GLU A 439 -0.90 -34.04 32.31
C GLU A 439 -1.67 -33.57 33.55
N HIS A 440 -2.91 -33.15 33.36
CA HIS A 440 -3.90 -33.22 34.41
C HIS A 440 -5.03 -34.11 33.91
N ASP A 441 -4.96 -35.37 34.33
CA ASP A 441 -6.13 -36.23 34.51
C ASP A 441 -7.16 -35.46 35.33
N ASP A 442 -8.24 -35.03 34.68
CA ASP A 442 -9.65 -35.32 35.01
C ASP A 442 -10.63 -34.36 34.31
#